data_AF-A0A964QH53-F1
#
_entry.id   AF-A0A964QH53-F1
#
_cell.length_a   1.000
_cell.length_b   1.000
_cell.length_c   1.000
_cell.angle_alpha   90.00
_cell.angle_beta   90.00
_cell.angle_gamma   90.00
#
_symmetry.space_group_name_H-M   'P 1'
#
loop_
_entity.id
_entity.type
_entity.pdbx_description
1 polymer ?
#
loop_
_entity_poly.entity_id
_entity_poly.type
_entity_poly.pdbx_seq_one_letter_code
_entity_poly.pdbx_strand_id
1 'polypeptide(L)'
;MKRLAIIFVALALSSCGNKISENSHAEKKPPAAEIIGQEITYPELGVSFSVPTGIQVVQQNWGNNPQEPTLYVMVQSFDDLDDAEKARFMMDKKGAIERAESLKAGKPVAISWAKQDTLQIVHHGESDGIMGLVLSAVEVCDVQFTWQAELYTHDSVIGMNLVYPKEKLIEAVPEYFMTNSSGCGEERVWNFDDNAPDKFIDNLQKGQLPATLLGWKDVFSKILSSVQLNKKASSEASK
;
A
#
# COMPACT_ATOMS: atom_id res chain seq x y z
N MET A 1 -64.01 -17.20 -7.85
CA MET A 1 -63.31 -17.37 -6.56
C MET A 1 -62.90 -18.82 -6.39
N LYS A 2 -61.67 -19.20 -6.81
CA LYS A 2 -61.11 -20.54 -6.64
C LYS A 2 -60.02 -20.47 -5.57
N ARG A 3 -60.21 -21.21 -4.47
CA ARG A 3 -59.24 -21.32 -3.37
C ARG A 3 -58.18 -22.34 -3.75
N LEU A 4 -56.91 -21.92 -3.81
CA LEU A 4 -55.77 -22.82 -3.91
C LEU A 4 -55.34 -23.23 -2.49
N ALA A 5 -55.34 -24.54 -2.22
CA ALA A 5 -54.78 -25.12 -1.02
C ALA A 5 -53.28 -25.39 -1.26
N ILE A 6 -52.42 -24.83 -0.42
CA ILE A 6 -50.97 -25.09 -0.43
C ILE A 6 -50.69 -26.17 0.61
N ILE A 7 -50.17 -27.31 0.15
CA ILE A 7 -49.71 -28.43 0.97
C ILE A 7 -48.26 -28.17 1.35
N PHE A 8 -47.97 -28.10 2.66
CA PHE A 8 -46.61 -28.11 3.20
C PHE A 8 -46.13 -29.56 3.33
N VAL A 9 -45.06 -29.90 2.61
CA VAL A 9 -44.30 -31.15 2.83
C VAL A 9 -43.06 -30.78 3.62
N ALA A 10 -43.01 -31.22 4.88
CA ALA A 10 -41.83 -31.13 5.73
C ALA A 10 -40.88 -32.28 5.38
N LEU A 11 -39.71 -31.95 4.83
CA LEU A 11 -38.59 -32.88 4.70
C LEU A 11 -37.69 -32.72 5.92
N ALA A 12 -37.68 -33.76 6.77
CA ALA A 12 -36.70 -33.93 7.84
C ALA A 12 -35.42 -34.51 7.23
N LEU A 13 -34.36 -33.70 7.14
CA LEU A 13 -33.01 -34.17 6.87
C LEU A 13 -32.29 -34.40 8.20
N SER A 14 -32.09 -35.68 8.51
CA SER A 14 -31.12 -36.12 9.51
C SER A 14 -29.72 -36.01 8.87
N SER A 15 -28.85 -35.20 9.46
CA SER A 15 -27.43 -35.13 9.08
C SER A 15 -26.60 -35.62 10.25
N CYS A 16 -26.00 -36.78 10.05
CA CYS A 16 -24.96 -37.35 10.91
C CYS A 16 -23.78 -36.39 11.05
N GLY A 17 -23.17 -36.44 12.24
CA GLY A 17 -22.08 -35.56 12.64
C GLY A 17 -20.77 -35.80 11.89
N ASN A 18 -19.96 -34.75 11.86
CA ASN A 18 -18.53 -34.85 11.63
C ASN A 18 -17.85 -33.89 12.62
N LYS A 19 -17.25 -34.44 13.68
CA LYS A 19 -16.40 -33.68 14.61
C LYS A 19 -15.08 -33.43 13.88
N ILE A 20 -14.92 -32.23 13.33
CA ILE A 20 -13.63 -31.75 12.86
C ILE A 20 -12.80 -31.43 14.10
N SER A 21 -11.68 -32.13 14.24
CA SER A 21 -10.68 -31.91 15.27
C SER A 21 -9.94 -30.60 14.97
N GLU A 22 -10.15 -29.57 15.80
CA GLU A 22 -9.35 -28.36 15.81
C GLU A 22 -7.92 -28.68 16.31
N ASN A 23 -7.02 -28.99 15.38
CA ASN A 23 -5.60 -28.84 15.63
C ASN A 23 -5.24 -27.37 15.47
N SER A 24 -5.36 -26.60 16.56
CA SER A 24 -4.78 -25.26 16.66
C SER A 24 -3.26 -25.39 16.84
N HIS A 25 -2.55 -25.51 15.72
CA HIS A 25 -1.15 -25.11 15.70
C HIS A 25 -1.12 -23.59 15.85
N ALA A 26 -0.90 -23.15 17.09
CA ALA A 26 -0.48 -21.79 17.39
C ALA A 26 0.87 -21.58 16.67
N GLU A 27 0.78 -21.00 15.48
CA GLU A 27 1.93 -20.57 14.71
C GLU A 27 2.67 -19.53 15.57
N LYS A 28 3.84 -19.93 16.08
CA LYS A 28 4.70 -19.06 16.88
C LYS A 28 5.10 -17.91 15.98
N LYS A 29 4.47 -16.73 16.16
CA LYS A 29 4.79 -15.51 15.43
C LYS A 29 6.31 -15.32 15.50
N PRO A 30 7.05 -15.38 14.37
CA PRO A 30 8.49 -15.25 14.40
C PRO A 30 8.86 -13.91 15.04
N PRO A 31 9.96 -13.84 15.80
CA PRO A 31 10.42 -12.58 16.37
C PRO A 31 10.56 -11.55 15.24
N ALA A 32 10.06 -10.33 15.48
CA ALA A 32 10.17 -9.24 14.51
C ALA A 32 11.65 -9.09 14.14
N ALA A 33 12.00 -9.41 12.90
CA ALA A 33 13.36 -9.28 12.41
C ALA A 33 13.79 -7.82 12.60
N GLU A 34 14.87 -7.61 13.35
CA GLU A 34 15.44 -6.30 13.62
C GLU A 34 15.82 -5.64 12.29
N ILE A 35 15.29 -4.43 12.05
CA ILE A 35 15.64 -3.66 10.86
C ILE A 35 17.04 -3.09 11.11
N ILE A 36 18.07 -3.69 10.51
CA ILE A 36 19.40 -3.07 10.44
C ILE A 36 19.33 -1.98 9.36
N GLY A 37 18.90 -0.79 9.78
CA GLY A 37 18.54 0.30 8.87
C GLY A 37 19.01 1.68 9.32
N GLN A 38 18.91 2.63 8.40
CA GLN A 38 19.09 4.05 8.66
C GLN A 38 17.83 4.61 9.35
N GLU A 39 18.00 5.36 10.43
CA GLU A 39 16.92 6.16 11.00
C GLU A 39 16.76 7.47 10.21
N ILE A 40 15.53 7.77 9.82
CA ILE A 40 15.12 9.00 9.15
C ILE A 40 14.22 9.78 10.10
N THR A 41 14.49 11.07 10.26
CA THR A 41 13.73 11.94 11.17
C THR A 41 13.36 13.23 10.46
N TYR A 42 12.12 13.68 10.66
CA TYR A 42 11.54 14.97 10.30
C TYR A 42 11.16 15.68 11.60
N PRO A 43 12.12 16.31 12.30
CA PRO A 43 11.90 16.85 13.64
C PRO A 43 10.78 17.90 13.69
N GLU A 44 10.66 18.72 12.66
CA GLU A 44 9.65 19.77 12.52
C GLU A 44 8.22 19.24 12.41
N LEU A 45 8.07 17.98 11.99
CA LEU A 45 6.79 17.29 11.87
C LEU A 45 6.62 16.22 12.95
N GLY A 46 7.63 16.01 13.78
CA GLY A 46 7.62 14.99 14.83
C GLY A 46 7.58 13.56 14.27
N VAL A 47 8.06 13.31 13.07
CA VAL A 47 8.03 11.98 12.44
C VAL A 47 9.43 11.37 12.42
N SER A 48 9.57 10.10 12.80
CA SER A 48 10.78 9.31 12.48
C SER A 48 10.41 7.90 12.04
N PHE A 49 11.30 7.21 11.33
CA PHE A 49 11.15 5.82 10.93
C PHE A 49 12.50 5.20 10.54
N SER A 50 12.56 3.87 10.53
CA SER A 50 13.72 3.10 10.10
C SER A 50 13.57 2.58 8.69
N VAL A 51 14.61 2.74 7.88
CA VAL A 51 14.67 2.26 6.50
C VAL A 51 15.80 1.23 6.38
N PRO A 52 15.54 0.00 5.89
CA PRO A 52 16.57 -1.00 5.65
C PRO A 52 17.72 -0.48 4.79
N THR A 53 18.93 -0.98 5.06
CA THR A 53 20.12 -0.68 4.23
C THR A 53 19.86 -1.02 2.77
N GLY A 54 20.31 -0.17 1.84
CA GLY A 54 20.16 -0.36 0.40
C GLY A 54 18.91 0.24 -0.22
N ILE A 55 18.04 0.88 0.58
CA ILE A 55 16.92 1.69 0.09
C ILE A 55 17.33 3.17 0.16
N GLN A 56 17.29 3.86 -0.97
CA GLN A 56 17.51 5.30 -1.01
C GLN A 56 16.26 6.02 -0.50
N VAL A 57 16.45 7.04 0.33
CA VAL A 57 15.33 7.85 0.82
C VAL A 57 15.37 9.20 0.12
N VAL A 58 14.30 9.53 -0.60
CA VAL A 58 14.18 10.78 -1.33
C VAL A 58 13.04 11.60 -0.75
N GLN A 59 13.36 12.83 -0.37
CA GLN A 59 12.40 13.81 0.09
C GLN A 59 11.94 14.62 -1.13
N GLN A 60 10.62 14.64 -1.35
CA GLN A 60 9.97 15.37 -2.45
C GLN A 60 10.25 14.80 -3.86
N ASN A 61 9.37 15.16 -4.82
CA ASN A 61 9.33 14.68 -6.21
C ASN A 61 9.29 13.15 -6.34
N TRP A 62 8.09 12.61 -6.47
CA TRP A 62 7.90 11.22 -6.90
C TRP A 62 8.58 11.04 -8.25
N GLY A 63 9.74 10.40 -8.23
CA GLY A 63 10.46 10.04 -9.43
C GLY A 63 9.87 8.77 -9.99
N ASN A 64 9.78 8.70 -11.31
CA ASN A 64 9.45 7.48 -12.01
C ASN A 64 10.74 6.72 -12.27
N ASN A 65 10.72 5.39 -12.09
CA ASN A 65 11.78 4.48 -12.51
C ASN A 65 13.18 4.75 -11.90
N PRO A 66 13.31 4.71 -10.56
CA PRO A 66 14.62 4.80 -9.94
C PRO A 66 15.48 3.59 -10.33
N GLN A 67 16.80 3.80 -10.44
CA GLN A 67 17.77 2.74 -10.72
C GLN A 67 18.00 1.82 -9.52
N GLU A 68 17.78 2.35 -8.32
CA GLU A 68 17.93 1.65 -7.05
C GLU A 68 16.64 1.68 -6.24
N PRO A 69 16.42 0.72 -5.33
CA PRO A 69 15.20 0.69 -4.54
C PRO A 69 15.07 2.00 -3.75
N THR A 70 13.94 2.68 -3.89
CA THR A 70 13.79 4.05 -3.41
C THR A 70 12.49 4.20 -2.63
N LEU A 71 12.58 4.81 -1.45
CA LEU A 71 11.46 5.26 -0.65
C LEU A 71 11.30 6.77 -0.84
N TYR A 72 10.25 7.17 -1.55
CA TYR A 72 9.82 8.57 -1.57
C TYR A 72 8.96 8.84 -0.36
N VAL A 73 9.29 9.90 0.38
CA VAL A 73 8.55 10.29 1.58
C VAL A 73 8.11 11.74 1.46
N MET A 74 6.87 11.97 1.84
CA MET A 74 6.24 13.28 1.91
C MET A 74 5.49 13.36 3.22
N VAL A 75 5.68 14.45 3.95
CA VAL A 75 4.94 14.72 5.18
C VAL A 75 4.38 16.12 5.05
N GLN A 76 3.07 16.24 5.13
CA GLN A 76 2.37 17.47 4.81
C GLN A 76 1.33 17.79 5.87
N SER A 77 1.42 18.99 6.45
CA SER A 77 0.38 19.53 7.34
C SER A 77 -0.90 19.76 6.54
N PHE A 78 -2.06 19.46 7.13
CA PHE A 78 -3.36 19.73 6.53
C PHE A 78 -3.59 21.22 6.27
N ASP A 79 -2.98 22.09 7.08
CA ASP A 79 -3.07 23.55 6.92
C ASP A 79 -2.25 24.06 5.73
N ASP A 80 -1.23 23.30 5.33
CA ASP A 80 -0.28 23.67 4.27
C ASP A 80 -0.58 22.94 2.94
N LEU A 81 -1.72 22.26 2.81
CA LEU A 81 -2.17 21.64 1.56
C LEU A 81 -2.61 22.70 0.54
N ASP A 82 -1.63 23.31 -0.14
CA ASP A 82 -1.84 24.23 -1.25
C ASP A 82 -2.27 23.52 -2.54
N ASP A 83 -2.47 24.26 -3.64
CA ASP A 83 -2.93 23.67 -4.90
C ASP A 83 -1.93 22.69 -5.55
N ALA A 84 -0.63 22.85 -5.29
CA ALA A 84 0.40 21.92 -5.78
C ALA A 84 0.39 20.62 -4.97
N GLU A 85 0.25 20.70 -3.65
CA GLU A 85 0.13 19.54 -2.77
C GLU A 85 -1.21 18.82 -2.95
N LYS A 86 -2.28 19.57 -3.23
CA LYS A 86 -3.56 19.00 -3.67
C LYS A 86 -3.43 18.17 -4.92
N ALA A 87 -2.64 18.60 -5.90
CA ALA A 87 -2.44 17.82 -7.12
C ALA A 87 -1.67 16.51 -6.84
N ARG A 88 -0.72 16.55 -5.90
CA ARG A 88 0.13 15.40 -5.53
C ARG A 88 -0.63 14.33 -4.75
N PHE A 89 -1.36 14.74 -3.74
CA PHE A 89 -2.19 13.84 -2.94
C PHE A 89 -3.58 13.58 -3.55
N MET A 90 -3.93 14.34 -4.60
CA MET A 90 -5.28 14.45 -5.14
C MET A 90 -6.33 14.74 -4.05
N MET A 91 -5.95 15.51 -3.02
CA MET A 91 -6.81 15.81 -1.88
C MET A 91 -6.54 17.20 -1.32
N ASP A 92 -7.60 17.92 -0.96
CA ASP A 92 -7.51 19.12 -0.14
C ASP A 92 -7.61 18.79 1.35
N LYS A 93 -7.50 19.81 2.20
CA LYS A 93 -7.66 19.68 3.65
C LYS A 93 -8.95 18.95 4.04
N LYS A 94 -10.06 19.26 3.38
CA LYS A 94 -11.35 18.62 3.68
C LYS A 94 -11.30 17.13 3.33
N GLY A 95 -10.80 16.79 2.16
CA GLY A 95 -10.60 15.41 1.73
C GLY A 95 -9.66 14.63 2.65
N ALA A 96 -8.58 15.26 3.13
CA ALA A 96 -7.66 14.64 4.08
C ALA A 96 -8.35 14.29 5.42
N ILE A 97 -9.15 15.22 5.95
CA ILE A 97 -9.92 15.00 7.19
C ILE A 97 -10.97 13.90 6.98
N GLU A 98 -11.74 13.94 5.89
CA GLU A 98 -12.76 12.92 5.58
C GLU A 98 -12.14 11.53 5.42
N ARG A 99 -10.96 11.44 4.80
CA ARG A 99 -10.22 10.18 4.67
C ARG A 99 -9.74 9.67 6.03
N ALA A 100 -9.16 10.53 6.86
CA ALA A 100 -8.74 10.17 8.22
C ALA A 100 -9.92 9.64 9.05
N GLU A 101 -11.08 10.30 9.00
CA GLU A 101 -12.30 9.86 9.69
C GLU A 101 -12.83 8.51 9.15
N SER A 102 -12.79 8.31 7.82
CA SER A 102 -13.18 7.05 7.19
C SER A 102 -12.30 5.89 7.66
N LEU A 103 -10.99 6.09 7.69
CA LEU A 103 -10.02 5.07 8.12
C LEU A 103 -10.19 4.74 9.60
N LYS A 104 -10.41 5.74 10.45
CA LYS A 104 -10.75 5.55 11.87
C LYS A 104 -12.04 4.75 12.07
N ALA A 105 -13.00 4.86 11.14
CA ALA A 105 -14.22 4.06 11.13
C ALA A 105 -14.04 2.65 10.51
N GLY A 106 -12.81 2.25 10.19
CA GLY A 106 -12.50 0.95 9.57
C GLY A 106 -12.94 0.85 8.11
N LYS A 107 -13.14 1.97 7.43
CA LYS A 107 -13.58 2.01 6.03
C LYS A 107 -12.39 2.38 5.14
N PRO A 108 -11.93 1.47 4.26
CA PRO A 108 -10.81 1.76 3.37
C PRO A 108 -11.18 2.90 2.44
N VAL A 109 -10.21 3.77 2.18
CA VAL A 109 -10.31 4.85 1.19
C VAL A 109 -9.43 4.51 -0.01
N ALA A 110 -9.84 4.98 -1.19
CA ALA A 110 -9.03 4.78 -2.38
C ALA A 110 -7.72 5.57 -2.24
N ILE A 111 -6.60 4.91 -2.51
CA ILE A 111 -5.32 5.54 -2.79
C ILE A 111 -5.23 5.72 -4.31
N SER A 112 -4.69 6.85 -4.75
CA SER A 112 -4.47 7.11 -6.18
C SER A 112 -3.71 5.96 -6.84
N TRP A 113 -4.20 5.45 -7.97
CA TRP A 113 -3.54 4.41 -8.79
C TRP A 113 -3.35 3.04 -8.11
N ALA A 114 -3.65 2.92 -6.81
CA ALA A 114 -3.55 1.67 -6.11
C ALA A 114 -4.67 0.71 -6.53
N LYS A 115 -4.32 -0.57 -6.67
CA LYS A 115 -5.25 -1.64 -6.96
C LYS A 115 -6.17 -1.88 -5.76
N GLN A 116 -7.48 -1.75 -5.97
CA GLN A 116 -8.50 -1.73 -4.91
C GLN A 116 -8.48 -2.99 -4.03
N ASP A 117 -8.27 -4.15 -4.64
CA ASP A 117 -8.17 -5.46 -3.99
C ASP A 117 -6.88 -5.64 -3.16
N THR A 118 -5.91 -4.74 -3.32
CA THR A 118 -4.66 -4.72 -2.55
C THR A 118 -4.69 -3.75 -1.38
N LEU A 119 -5.77 -2.98 -1.21
CA LEU A 119 -5.90 -1.98 -0.16
C LEU A 119 -5.99 -2.61 1.22
N GLN A 120 -5.20 -2.11 2.17
CA GLN A 120 -5.14 -2.58 3.54
C GLN A 120 -5.10 -1.39 4.49
N ILE A 121 -6.01 -1.36 5.46
CA ILE A 121 -5.96 -0.38 6.55
C ILE A 121 -4.78 -0.74 7.45
N VAL A 122 -3.97 0.27 7.77
CA VAL A 122 -2.83 0.15 8.66
C VAL A 122 -3.10 0.97 9.90
N HIS A 123 -3.00 0.35 11.07
CA HIS A 123 -3.13 1.04 12.36
C HIS A 123 -1.75 1.16 13.00
N HIS A 124 -1.34 2.39 13.34
CA HIS A 124 -0.06 2.65 13.96
C HIS A 124 -0.17 3.70 15.07
N GLY A 125 -0.16 3.25 16.33
CA GLY A 125 -0.29 4.13 17.49
C GLY A 125 -1.62 4.89 17.47
N GLU A 126 -1.55 6.22 17.40
CA GLU A 126 -2.71 7.12 17.29
C GLU A 126 -3.08 7.48 15.84
N SER A 127 -2.43 6.85 14.85
CA SER A 127 -2.66 7.13 13.43
C SER A 127 -3.24 5.94 12.70
N ASP A 128 -4.17 6.27 11.80
CA ASP A 128 -4.80 5.33 10.90
C ASP A 128 -4.32 5.65 9.48
N GLY A 129 -4.09 4.61 8.70
CA GLY A 129 -3.57 4.75 7.35
C GLY A 129 -4.12 3.71 6.41
N ILE A 130 -3.73 3.83 5.16
CA ILE A 130 -4.06 2.90 4.09
C ILE A 130 -2.81 2.60 3.30
N MET A 131 -2.64 1.35 2.90
CA MET A 131 -1.56 0.89 2.04
C MET A 131 -2.14 0.14 0.84
N GLY A 132 -1.51 0.25 -0.33
CA GLY A 132 -1.90 -0.46 -1.55
C GLY A 132 -0.78 -0.60 -2.56
N LEU A 133 -0.98 -1.47 -3.56
CA LEU A 133 -0.03 -1.73 -4.64
C LEU A 133 -0.35 -0.90 -5.87
N VAL A 134 0.67 -0.27 -6.44
CA VAL A 134 0.63 0.49 -7.70
C VAL A 134 1.57 -0.19 -8.70
N LEU A 135 1.05 -0.55 -9.88
CA LEU A 135 1.84 -1.15 -10.97
C LEU A 135 2.11 -0.20 -12.13
N SER A 136 1.36 0.89 -12.24
CA SER A 136 1.58 1.90 -13.26
C SER A 136 1.02 3.22 -12.76
N ALA A 137 1.63 4.32 -13.16
CA ALA A 137 1.15 5.66 -12.88
C ALA A 137 0.36 6.21 -14.08
N VAL A 138 0.65 7.45 -14.48
CA VAL A 138 -0.15 8.26 -15.41
C VAL A 138 0.07 7.87 -16.88
N GLU A 139 1.20 7.25 -17.22
CA GLU A 139 1.62 6.99 -18.61
C GLU A 139 1.73 5.50 -18.93
N VAL A 140 1.28 5.12 -20.13
CA VAL A 140 1.36 3.73 -20.66
C VAL A 140 2.80 3.20 -20.72
N CYS A 141 3.78 4.10 -20.81
CA CYS A 141 5.20 3.75 -20.86
C CYS A 141 5.83 3.55 -19.46
N ASP A 142 5.07 3.85 -18.40
CA ASP A 142 5.58 3.75 -17.05
C ASP A 142 5.37 2.36 -16.44
N VAL A 143 6.47 1.76 -15.99
CA VAL A 143 6.51 0.44 -15.37
C VAL A 143 6.87 0.62 -13.91
N GLN A 144 5.90 0.48 -13.03
CA GLN A 144 6.11 0.58 -11.60
C GLN A 144 5.84 -0.74 -10.89
N PHE A 145 6.55 -0.96 -9.79
CA PHE A 145 6.16 -1.91 -8.77
C PHE A 145 6.36 -1.22 -7.43
N THR A 146 5.30 -0.52 -7.01
CA THR A 146 5.34 0.43 -5.90
C THR A 146 4.34 0.01 -4.84
N TRP A 147 4.79 -0.09 -3.60
CA TRP A 147 3.87 -0.07 -2.47
C TRP A 147 3.72 1.37 -1.98
N GLN A 148 2.47 1.83 -1.94
CA GLN A 148 2.11 3.18 -1.51
C GLN A 148 1.37 3.09 -0.18
N ALA A 149 1.63 4.05 0.71
CA ALA A 149 0.84 4.26 1.91
C ALA A 149 0.59 5.73 2.20
N GLU A 150 -0.55 6.01 2.82
CA GLU A 150 -0.90 7.29 3.41
C GLU A 150 -1.22 7.03 4.89
N LEU A 151 -0.48 7.65 5.82
CA LEU A 151 -0.76 7.64 7.25
C LEU A 151 -1.31 9.01 7.66
N TYR A 152 -2.44 9.04 8.35
CA TYR A 152 -3.09 10.27 8.78
C TYR A 152 -2.90 10.46 10.28
N THR A 153 -2.31 11.60 10.64
CA THR A 153 -2.23 12.07 12.02
C THR A 153 -3.37 13.05 12.31
N HIS A 154 -3.35 13.69 13.48
CA HIS A 154 -4.33 14.72 13.82
C HIS A 154 -4.31 15.92 12.86
N ASP A 155 -3.13 16.35 12.43
CA ASP A 155 -2.91 17.60 11.68
C ASP A 155 -2.12 17.41 10.38
N SER A 156 -1.76 16.18 10.00
CA SER A 156 -0.90 15.93 8.84
C SER A 156 -1.16 14.59 8.16
N VAL A 157 -0.68 14.47 6.93
CA VAL A 157 -0.59 13.22 6.17
C VAL A 157 0.87 12.89 5.88
N ILE A 158 1.23 11.62 6.04
CA ILE A 158 2.52 11.07 5.65
C ILE A 158 2.27 10.15 4.45
N GLY A 159 2.70 10.59 3.27
CA GLY A 159 2.73 9.78 2.04
C GLY A 159 4.07 9.07 1.89
N MET A 160 4.04 7.77 1.64
CA MET A 160 5.23 6.95 1.39
C MET A 160 5.03 6.09 0.15
N ASN A 161 6.01 6.10 -0.75
CA ASN A 161 6.06 5.23 -1.94
C ASN A 161 7.37 4.45 -1.96
N LEU A 162 7.32 3.14 -1.75
CA LEU A 162 8.47 2.26 -1.91
C LEU A 162 8.48 1.65 -3.30
N VAL A 163 9.37 2.16 -4.15
CA VAL A 163 9.46 1.82 -5.57
C VAL A 163 10.57 0.80 -5.81
N TYR A 164 10.22 -0.29 -6.47
CA TYR A 164 11.19 -1.28 -6.97
C TYR A 164 11.81 -0.82 -8.30
N PRO A 165 13.12 -1.03 -8.54
CA PRO A 165 13.75 -0.57 -9.79
C PRO A 165 13.17 -1.24 -11.03
N LYS A 166 12.76 -0.44 -12.03
CA LYS A 166 12.14 -0.89 -13.29
C LYS A 166 12.95 -1.99 -13.98
N GLU A 167 14.25 -1.76 -14.19
CA GLU A 167 15.11 -2.72 -14.89
C GLU A 167 15.23 -4.05 -14.13
N LYS A 168 15.37 -4.00 -12.80
CA LYS A 168 15.43 -5.21 -11.96
C LYS A 168 14.10 -5.96 -11.95
N LEU A 169 12.97 -5.25 -12.01
CA LEU A 169 11.64 -5.87 -12.12
C LEU A 169 11.50 -6.61 -13.45
N ILE A 170 11.86 -5.95 -14.54
CA ILE A 170 11.78 -6.49 -15.90
C ILE A 170 12.70 -7.72 -16.05
N GLU A 171 13.89 -7.69 -15.46
CA GLU A 171 14.80 -8.84 -15.43
C GLU A 171 14.25 -10.01 -14.60
N ALA A 172 13.62 -9.72 -13.46
CA ALA A 172 13.13 -10.75 -12.55
C ALA A 172 11.92 -11.52 -13.10
N VAL A 173 11.05 -10.85 -13.86
CA VAL A 173 9.80 -11.41 -14.37
C VAL A 173 9.52 -10.94 -15.81
N PRO A 174 10.39 -11.25 -16.77
CA PRO A 174 10.33 -10.71 -18.13
C PRO A 174 9.03 -11.07 -18.87
N GLU A 175 8.36 -12.17 -18.52
CA GLU A 175 7.14 -12.63 -19.16
C GLU A 175 5.95 -11.66 -19.04
N TYR A 176 5.96 -10.72 -18.07
CA TYR A 176 4.90 -9.74 -17.91
C TYR A 176 5.09 -8.45 -18.74
N PHE A 177 6.19 -8.36 -19.48
CA PHE A 177 6.57 -7.15 -20.19
C PHE A 177 6.74 -7.38 -21.70
N MET A 178 6.21 -6.45 -22.49
CA MET A 178 6.36 -6.42 -23.94
C MET A 178 7.02 -5.12 -24.40
N THR A 179 7.62 -5.12 -25.59
CA THR A 179 8.09 -3.88 -26.23
C THR A 179 6.91 -3.19 -26.91
N ASN A 180 6.72 -1.89 -26.65
CA ASN A 180 5.70 -1.08 -27.32
C ASN A 180 6.33 -0.08 -28.29
N SER A 181 6.75 -0.56 -29.47
CA SER A 181 7.39 0.27 -30.49
C SER A 181 6.52 1.39 -31.05
N SER A 182 5.20 1.25 -30.98
CA SER A 182 4.25 2.26 -31.46
C SER A 182 4.09 3.47 -30.53
N GLY A 183 4.33 3.31 -29.22
CA GLY A 183 4.07 4.37 -28.24
C GLY A 183 5.26 4.71 -27.33
N CYS A 184 6.10 3.74 -27.02
CA CYS A 184 7.19 3.84 -26.03
C CYS A 184 8.56 3.49 -26.63
N GLY A 185 8.66 3.40 -27.97
CA GLY A 185 9.90 3.03 -28.65
C GLY A 185 10.37 1.62 -28.28
N GLU A 186 11.65 1.48 -27.93
CA GLU A 186 12.23 0.18 -27.56
C GLU A 186 11.99 -0.20 -26.10
N GLU A 187 11.31 0.65 -25.32
CA GLU A 187 11.06 0.38 -23.92
C GLU A 187 10.12 -0.80 -23.71
N ARG A 188 10.45 -1.59 -22.67
CA ARG A 188 9.58 -2.65 -22.18
C ARG A 188 8.56 -2.04 -21.23
N VAL A 189 7.30 -2.32 -21.50
CA VAL A 189 6.12 -1.88 -20.75
C VAL A 189 5.31 -3.08 -20.30
N TRP A 190 4.40 -2.89 -19.35
CA TRP A 190 3.46 -3.94 -18.97
C TRP A 190 2.70 -4.46 -20.20
N ASN A 191 2.62 -5.77 -20.34
CA ASN A 191 1.83 -6.40 -21.39
C ASN A 191 0.34 -6.36 -21.03
N PHE A 192 -0.30 -5.23 -21.31
CA PHE A 192 -1.74 -5.04 -21.07
C PHE A 192 -2.61 -5.92 -21.97
N ASP A 193 -2.12 -6.32 -23.15
CA ASP A 193 -2.86 -7.19 -24.09
C ASP A 193 -3.07 -8.59 -23.52
N ASP A 194 -2.15 -9.09 -22.69
CA ASP A 194 -2.25 -10.39 -22.02
C ASP A 194 -2.74 -10.30 -20.57
N ASN A 195 -3.28 -9.15 -20.17
CA ASN A 195 -3.66 -8.86 -18.79
C ASN A 195 -2.52 -9.12 -17.78
N ALA A 196 -1.28 -8.85 -18.18
CA ALA A 196 -0.10 -9.16 -17.38
C ALA A 196 -0.11 -8.49 -15.99
N PRO A 197 -0.53 -7.22 -15.81
CA PRO A 197 -0.60 -6.61 -14.49
C PRO A 197 -1.47 -7.39 -13.50
N ASP A 198 -2.65 -7.85 -13.91
CA ASP A 198 -3.55 -8.58 -13.01
C ASP A 198 -3.00 -9.99 -12.73
N LYS A 199 -2.43 -10.68 -13.73
CA LYS A 199 -1.75 -11.96 -13.50
C LYS A 199 -0.56 -11.82 -12.54
N PHE A 200 0.18 -10.72 -12.64
CA PHE A 200 1.29 -10.42 -11.74
C PHE A 200 0.79 -10.28 -10.29
N ILE A 201 -0.31 -9.53 -10.07
CA ILE A 201 -0.93 -9.37 -8.75
C ILE A 201 -1.40 -10.72 -8.20
N ASP A 202 -2.11 -11.51 -9.01
CA ASP A 202 -2.55 -12.85 -8.64
C ASP A 202 -1.38 -13.73 -8.19
N ASN A 203 -0.28 -13.71 -8.94
CA ASN A 203 0.90 -14.52 -8.64
C ASN A 203 1.68 -13.98 -7.44
N LEU A 204 1.70 -12.66 -7.25
CA LEU A 204 2.23 -12.02 -6.04
C LEU A 204 1.46 -12.50 -4.80
N GLN A 205 0.13 -12.47 -4.85
CA GLN A 205 -0.74 -12.91 -3.75
C GLN A 205 -0.63 -14.41 -3.48
N LYS A 206 -0.42 -15.23 -4.51
CA LYS A 206 -0.23 -16.70 -4.39
C LYS A 206 1.18 -17.09 -3.97
N GLY A 207 2.11 -16.15 -3.81
CA GLY A 207 3.50 -16.46 -3.47
C GLY A 207 4.28 -17.13 -4.60
N GLN A 208 3.88 -16.88 -5.86
CA GLN A 208 4.43 -17.54 -7.06
C GLN A 208 5.47 -16.69 -7.80
N LEU A 209 5.75 -15.47 -7.34
CA LEU A 209 6.80 -14.62 -7.88
C LEU A 209 8.17 -14.92 -7.22
N PRO A 210 9.28 -14.44 -7.81
CA PRO A 210 10.59 -14.50 -7.17
C PRO A 210 10.58 -13.90 -5.74
N ALA A 211 11.35 -14.51 -4.84
CA ALA A 211 11.39 -14.13 -3.42
C ALA A 211 11.74 -12.64 -3.19
N THR A 212 12.54 -12.05 -4.08
CA THR A 212 12.88 -10.63 -4.06
C THR A 212 11.66 -9.71 -4.23
N LEU A 213 10.68 -10.11 -5.03
CA LEU A 213 9.44 -9.37 -5.24
C LEU A 213 8.41 -9.67 -4.14
N LEU A 214 8.31 -10.93 -3.71
CA LEU A 214 7.42 -11.35 -2.61
C LEU A 214 7.76 -10.61 -1.31
N GLY A 215 9.05 -10.47 -0.99
CA GLY A 215 9.51 -9.78 0.20
C GLY A 215 9.32 -8.25 0.17
N TRP A 216 8.95 -7.66 -0.97
CA TRP A 216 8.88 -6.21 -1.13
C TRP A 216 7.79 -5.58 -0.26
N LYS A 217 6.64 -6.26 -0.14
CA LYS A 217 5.56 -5.84 0.77
C LYS A 217 5.99 -5.88 2.23
N ASP A 218 6.72 -6.91 2.63
CA ASP A 218 7.19 -7.07 4.01
C ASP A 218 8.22 -5.99 4.37
N VAL A 219 9.10 -5.64 3.43
CA VAL A 219 10.04 -4.51 3.57
C VAL A 219 9.26 -3.22 3.83
N PHE A 220 8.24 -2.92 3.02
CA PHE A 220 7.44 -1.72 3.21
C PHE A 220 6.65 -1.73 4.51
N SER A 221 6.02 -2.86 4.84
CA SER A 221 5.28 -3.03 6.09
C SER A 221 6.17 -2.82 7.32
N LYS A 222 7.43 -3.27 7.25
CA LYS A 222 8.43 -3.03 8.30
C LYS A 222 8.76 -1.55 8.44
N ILE A 223 8.98 -0.83 7.33
CA ILE A 223 9.18 0.64 7.34
C ILE A 223 7.98 1.33 8.01
N LEU A 224 6.77 1.03 7.56
CA LEU A 224 5.54 1.61 8.14
C LEU A 224 5.40 1.30 9.63
N SER A 225 5.74 0.07 10.05
CA SER A 225 5.69 -0.33 11.46
C SER A 225 6.73 0.36 12.34
N SER A 226 7.75 0.98 11.76
CA SER A 226 8.79 1.71 12.47
C SER A 226 8.49 3.20 12.61
N VAL A 227 7.39 3.69 12.02
CA VAL A 227 7.01 5.11 12.06
C VAL A 227 6.70 5.52 13.50
N GLN A 228 7.47 6.44 14.06
CA GLN A 228 7.21 7.03 15.36
C GLN A 228 6.71 8.46 15.17
N LEU A 229 5.63 8.78 15.86
CA LEU A 229 5.03 10.10 15.89
C LEU A 229 5.29 10.71 17.27
N ASN A 230 6.28 11.57 17.32
CA ASN A 230 6.55 12.40 18.47
C ASN A 230 5.53 13.54 18.49
N LYS A 231 4.90 13.78 19.65
CA LYS A 231 4.13 15.01 19.83
C LYS A 231 5.05 16.17 19.49
N LYS A 232 4.64 17.03 18.52
CA LYS A 232 5.28 18.33 18.31
C LYS A 232 5.46 18.93 19.71
N ALA A 233 6.69 19.31 20.03
CA ALA A 233 6.91 20.16 21.19
C ALA A 233 6.06 21.40 20.92
N SER A 234 4.89 21.47 21.57
CA SER A 234 3.97 22.59 21.46
C SER A 234 4.83 23.84 21.58
N SER A 235 4.86 24.67 20.54
CA SER A 235 5.54 25.95 20.59
C SER A 235 4.72 26.91 21.47
N GLU A 236 4.50 26.54 22.73
CA GLU A 236 4.11 27.42 23.82
C GLU A 236 5.34 28.25 24.22
N ALA A 237 5.83 29.10 23.31
CA ALA A 237 6.77 30.16 23.65
C ALA A 237 6.96 31.15 22.48
N SER A 238 5.91 31.85 22.07
CA SER A 238 6.08 33.21 21.56
C SER A 238 4.91 34.04 22.05
N LYS A 239 5.23 34.86 23.05
CA LYS A 239 4.39 35.89 23.67
C LYS A 239 4.07 37.00 22.68
#